data_AF-A0A267HTI3-F1
#
_entry.id   AF-A0A267HTI3-F1
#
_cell.length_a   1.000
_cell.length_b   1.000
_cell.length_c   1.000
_cell.angle_alpha   90.00
_cell.angle_beta   90.00
_cell.angle_gamma   90.00
#
_symmetry.space_group_name_H-M   'P 1'
#
loop_
_entity.id
_entity.type
_entity.pdbx_description
1 polymer ?
#
loop_
_entity_poly.entity_id
_entity_poly.type
_entity_poly.pdbx_seq_one_letter_code
_entity_poly.pdbx_strand_id
1 'polypeptide(L)'
;MFTYVKLTQNGITQLYYVQVEIKAGKIILTDVSGLQSKVLLAEDICELDWQVFDEYYGGRRFSFGKGEMSCQVYEAGLAVIDYLYQQLQVAV
;
A
#
# COMPACT_ATOMS: atom_id res chain seq x y z
N MET A 1 6.16 7.20 -3.72
CA MET A 1 5.29 8.19 -3.02
C MET A 1 5.34 7.94 -1.53
N PHE A 2 5.22 8.96 -0.67
CA PHE A 2 5.19 8.76 0.79
C PHE A 2 3.76 8.89 1.33
N THR A 3 3.34 7.99 2.20
CA THR A 3 2.02 8.08 2.85
C THR A 3 1.92 7.16 4.07
N TYR A 4 0.78 7.19 4.76
CA TYR A 4 0.45 6.24 5.80
C TYR A 4 -0.19 4.97 5.23
N VAL A 5 0.18 3.83 5.82
CA VAL A 5 -0.46 2.54 5.56
C VAL A 5 -0.88 1.89 6.86
N LYS A 6 -2.02 1.20 6.82
CA LYS A 6 -2.46 0.27 7.87
C LYS A 6 -2.26 -1.14 7.36
N LEU A 7 -1.34 -1.88 7.96
CA LEU A 7 -1.06 -3.27 7.63
C LEU A 7 -1.61 -4.17 8.73
N THR A 8 -2.39 -5.16 8.32
CA THR A 8 -2.91 -6.22 9.18
C THR A 8 -2.32 -7.54 8.73
N GLN A 9 -1.65 -8.25 9.62
CA GLN A 9 -1.07 -9.57 9.36
C GLN A 9 -1.21 -10.46 10.58
N ASN A 10 -1.68 -11.69 10.40
CA ASN A 10 -1.89 -12.67 11.48
C ASN A 10 -2.70 -12.10 12.65
N GLY A 11 -3.74 -11.33 12.36
CA GLY A 11 -4.60 -10.67 13.36
C GLY A 11 -4.00 -9.44 14.05
N ILE A 12 -2.75 -9.07 13.77
CA ILE A 12 -2.10 -7.88 14.34
C ILE A 12 -2.20 -6.74 13.33
N THR A 13 -2.68 -5.58 13.80
CA THR A 13 -2.82 -4.36 12.99
C THR A 13 -1.82 -3.30 13.45
N GLN A 14 -1.06 -2.71 12.52
CA GLN A 14 -0.14 -1.61 12.79
C GLN A 14 -0.25 -0.51 11.73
N LEU A 15 0.05 0.72 12.12
CA LEU A 15 0.10 1.90 11.25
C LEU A 15 1.56 2.29 11.00
N TYR A 16 1.91 2.54 9.75
CA TYR A 16 3.27 2.90 9.35
C TYR A 16 3.25 4.13 8.45
N TYR A 17 4.32 4.91 8.51
CA TYR A 17 4.62 5.93 7.50
C TYR A 17 5.66 5.36 6.53
N VAL A 18 5.27 5.23 5.26
CA VAL A 18 6.03 4.44 4.28
C VAL A 18 6.30 5.20 3.00
N GLN A 19 7.37 4.81 2.33
CA GLN A 19 7.54 4.96 0.89
C GLN A 19 6.84 3.81 0.17
N VAL A 20 5.92 4.16 -0.72
CA VAL A 20 5.17 3.30 -1.64
C VAL A 20 5.80 3.38 -3.03
N GLU A 21 6.19 2.23 -3.56
CA GLU A 21 6.74 2.09 -4.91
C GLU A 21 6.04 0.95 -5.65
N ILE A 22 5.71 1.18 -6.92
CA ILE A 22 5.40 0.11 -7.86
C ILE A 22 6.65 -0.14 -8.71
N LYS A 23 7.20 -1.35 -8.64
CA LYS A 23 8.42 -1.73 -9.39
C LYS A 23 8.32 -3.17 -9.89
N ALA A 24 8.47 -3.33 -11.20
CA ALA A 24 8.46 -4.65 -11.86
C ALA A 24 7.24 -5.52 -11.46
N GLY A 25 6.04 -4.92 -11.49
CA GLY A 25 4.79 -5.63 -11.14
C GLY A 25 4.57 -5.84 -9.64
N LYS A 26 5.46 -5.34 -8.78
CA LYS A 26 5.33 -5.46 -7.33
C LYS A 26 4.98 -4.15 -6.67
N ILE A 27 4.12 -4.20 -5.66
CA ILE A 27 3.94 -3.13 -4.69
C ILE A 27 4.94 -3.33 -3.55
N ILE A 28 5.75 -2.31 -3.29
CA ILE A 28 6.78 -2.31 -2.25
C ILE A 28 6.46 -1.19 -1.27
N LEU A 29 6.35 -1.55 0.01
CA LEU A 29 6.16 -0.63 1.13
C LEU A 29 7.41 -0.65 2.01
N THR A 30 8.09 0.49 2.07
CA THR A 30 9.28 0.67 2.90
C THR A 30 8.97 1.62 4.04
N ASP A 31 9.07 1.17 5.29
CA ASP A 31 8.99 2.02 6.47
C ASP A 31 10.13 3.04 6.44
N VAL A 32 9.77 4.32 6.60
CA VAL A 32 10.70 5.45 6.63
C VAL A 32 10.56 6.27 7.92
N SER A 33 9.86 5.74 8.93
CA SER A 33 9.65 6.40 10.22
C SER A 33 10.87 6.34 11.16
N GLY A 34 11.81 5.41 10.92
CA GLY A 34 12.99 5.18 11.75
C GLY A 34 14.31 5.66 11.15
N LEU A 35 15.41 5.49 11.92
CA LEU A 35 16.79 5.77 11.49
C LEU A 35 17.27 4.90 10.32
N GLN A 36 16.65 3.72 10.15
CA GLN A 36 16.92 2.80 9.06
C GLN A 36 15.62 2.49 8.33
N SER A 37 15.66 2.58 7.01
CA SER A 37 14.55 2.16 6.17
C SER A 37 14.43 0.64 6.18
N LYS A 38 13.20 0.14 6.31
CA LYS A 38 12.91 -1.30 6.34
C LYS A 38 11.78 -1.63 5.37
N VAL A 39 11.99 -2.60 4.49
CA VAL A 39 10.89 -3.13 3.67
C VAL A 39 9.91 -3.87 4.58
N LEU A 40 8.68 -3.36 4.66
CA LEU A 40 7.59 -3.98 5.41
C LEU A 40 6.86 -5.03 4.58
N LEU A 41 6.70 -4.74 3.29
CA LEU A 41 5.91 -5.54 2.38
C LEU A 41 6.46 -5.41 0.96
N ALA A 42 6.52 -6.54 0.25
CA ALA A 42 6.83 -6.59 -1.17
C ALA A 42 5.99 -7.71 -1.80
N GLU A 43 4.89 -7.35 -2.45
CA GLU A 43 3.94 -8.32 -3.02
C GLU A 43 3.79 -8.12 -4.51
N ASP A 44 3.65 -9.23 -5.22
CA ASP A 44 3.30 -9.21 -6.64
C ASP A 44 1.82 -8.85 -6.79
N ILE A 45 1.54 -7.83 -7.60
CA ILE A 45 0.19 -7.29 -7.79
C ILE A 45 -0.72 -8.37 -8.41
N CYS A 46 -0.17 -9.21 -9.29
CA CYS A 46 -0.92 -10.27 -9.96
C CYS A 46 -1.28 -11.44 -9.03
N GLU A 47 -0.64 -11.53 -7.87
CA GLU A 47 -0.89 -12.58 -6.86
C GLU A 47 -1.76 -12.09 -5.70
N LEU A 48 -2.32 -10.88 -5.79
CA LEU A 48 -3.26 -10.37 -4.81
C LEU A 48 -4.62 -11.07 -4.96
N ASP A 49 -5.20 -11.50 -3.85
CA ASP A 49 -6.52 -12.14 -3.85
C ASP A 49 -7.62 -11.13 -4.17
N TRP A 50 -7.43 -9.88 -3.74
CA TRP A 50 -8.33 -8.78 -3.99
C TRP A 50 -7.62 -7.44 -3.86
N GLN A 51 -8.17 -6.45 -4.55
CA GLN A 51 -7.75 -5.06 -4.47
C GLN A 51 -8.93 -4.13 -4.77
N VAL A 52 -8.96 -2.95 -4.15
CA VAL A 52 -10.05 -1.99 -4.31
C VAL A 52 -9.54 -0.57 -4.08
N PHE A 53 -10.03 0.34 -4.93
CA PHE A 53 -9.97 1.78 -4.69
C PHE A 53 -11.33 2.22 -4.17
N ASP A 54 -11.36 2.83 -2.99
CA ASP A 54 -12.58 3.34 -2.37
C ASP A 54 -12.32 4.63 -1.59
N GLU A 55 -13.39 5.19 -1.06
CA GLU A 55 -13.36 6.39 -0.23
C GLU A 55 -13.57 6.02 1.24
N TYR A 56 -12.96 6.80 2.12
CA TYR A 56 -13.19 6.74 3.56
C TYR A 56 -13.39 8.15 4.13
N TYR A 57 -13.83 8.23 5.38
CA TYR A 57 -13.91 9.51 6.07
C TYR A 57 -12.50 10.09 6.28
N GLY A 58 -12.06 10.94 5.35
CA GLY A 58 -10.72 11.54 5.33
C GLY A 58 -10.02 11.55 3.96
N GLY A 59 -10.54 10.86 2.94
CA GLY A 59 -9.99 10.90 1.59
C GLY A 59 -10.19 9.58 0.83
N ARG A 60 -9.37 9.37 -0.20
CA ARG A 60 -9.34 8.11 -0.94
C ARG A 60 -8.37 7.11 -0.30
N ARG A 61 -8.57 5.82 -0.54
CA ARG A 61 -7.60 4.79 -0.18
C ARG A 61 -7.52 3.71 -1.25
N PHE A 62 -6.39 3.02 -1.25
CA PHE A 62 -6.19 1.78 -1.97
C PHE A 62 -6.04 0.66 -0.96
N SER A 63 -6.90 -0.35 -1.01
CA SER A 63 -6.85 -1.50 -0.12
C SER A 63 -6.61 -2.78 -0.91
N PHE A 64 -5.79 -3.67 -0.38
CA PHE A 64 -5.51 -4.96 -1.01
C PHE A 64 -5.25 -6.04 0.05
N GLY A 65 -5.34 -7.31 -0.36
CA GLY A 65 -5.06 -8.43 0.52
C GLY A 65 -4.57 -9.68 -0.20
N LYS A 66 -3.90 -10.54 0.58
CA LYS A 66 -3.36 -11.84 0.16
C LYS A 66 -3.30 -12.77 1.37
N GLY A 67 -4.01 -13.89 1.31
CA GLY A 67 -4.21 -14.78 2.46
C GLY A 67 -4.79 -14.02 3.66
N GLU A 68 -4.12 -14.12 4.81
CA GLU A 68 -4.53 -13.42 6.04
C GLU A 68 -4.00 -11.98 6.15
N MET A 69 -3.25 -11.50 5.15
CA MET A 69 -2.70 -10.15 5.11
C MET A 69 -3.66 -9.19 4.40
N SER A 70 -3.87 -8.02 4.98
CA SER A 70 -4.51 -6.89 4.30
C SER A 70 -3.77 -5.59 4.57
N CYS A 71 -3.71 -4.73 3.57
CA CYS A 71 -3.07 -3.43 3.65
C CYS A 71 -4.01 -2.35 3.11
N GLN A 72 -4.05 -1.22 3.79
CA GLN A 72 -4.76 -0.01 3.37
C GLN A 72 -3.75 1.12 3.21
N VAL A 73 -3.66 1.68 2.00
CA VAL A 73 -2.83 2.83 1.66
C VAL A 73 -3.71 4.08 1.59
N TYR A 74 -3.45 5.06 2.46
CA TYR A 74 -4.29 6.25 2.58
C TYR A 74 -3.81 7.39 1.70
N GLU A 75 -4.72 8.29 1.32
CA GLU A 75 -4.42 9.57 0.68
C GLU A 75 -3.95 10.61 1.70
N ALA A 76 -2.78 10.41 2.30
CA ALA A 76 -2.16 11.36 3.22
C ALA A 76 -0.90 12.04 2.64
N GLY A 77 -0.51 11.69 1.41
CA GLY A 77 0.63 12.25 0.69
C GLY A 77 0.26 12.72 -0.71
N LEU A 78 1.17 13.48 -1.33
CA LEU A 78 0.99 14.08 -2.66
C LEU A 78 0.53 13.04 -3.70
N ALA A 79 -0.75 13.14 -4.09
CA ALA A 79 -1.37 12.37 -5.17
C ALA A 79 -1.07 10.86 -5.14
N VAL A 80 -0.91 10.27 -3.95
CA VAL A 80 -0.46 8.87 -3.82
C VAL A 80 -1.46 7.88 -4.42
N ILE A 81 -2.76 8.17 -4.28
CA ILE A 81 -3.82 7.32 -4.84
C ILE A 81 -3.88 7.45 -6.36
N ASP A 82 -3.73 8.67 -6.91
CA ASP A 82 -3.66 8.86 -8.37
C ASP A 82 -2.45 8.14 -8.97
N TYR A 83 -1.29 8.23 -8.30
CA TYR A 83 -0.09 7.48 -8.68
C TYR A 83 -0.35 5.97 -8.68
N LEU A 84 -0.92 5.42 -7.62
CA LEU A 84 -1.23 3.99 -7.53
C LEU A 84 -2.23 3.58 -8.62
N TYR A 85 -3.27 4.38 -8.84
CA TYR A 85 -4.26 4.11 -9.88
C TYR A 85 -3.62 4.02 -11.26
N GLN A 86 -2.74 4.97 -11.62
CA GLN A 86 -2.04 4.96 -12.90
C GLN A 86 -1.09 3.76 -13.05
N GLN A 87 -0.33 3.43 -12.00
CA GLN A 87 0.63 2.34 -12.07
C GLN A 87 -0.04 0.96 -12.12
N LEU A 88 -1.15 0.79 -11.39
CA LEU A 88 -1.87 -0.48 -11.34
C LEU A 88 -2.73 -0.73 -12.59
N GLN A 89 -3.21 0.32 -13.26
CA GLN A 89 -3.90 0.18 -14.55
C GLN A 89 -2.99 -0.30 -15.68
N VAL A 90 -1.70 0.02 -15.64
CA VAL A 90 -0.71 -0.43 -16.63
C VAL A 90 -0.28 -1.89 -16.38
N ALA A 91 -0.57 -2.43 -15.20
CA ALA A 91 -0.19 -3.79 -14.79
C ALA A 91 -1.24 -4.87 -15.14
N VAL A 92 -2.36 -4.51 -15.77
CA VAL A 92 -3.46 -5.40 -16.18
C VAL A 92 -3.43 -5.65 -17.69
#